data_AF-A0A2E7INR3-F1
#
_entry.id   AF-A0A2E7INR3-F1
#
_cell.length_a   1.000
_cell.length_b   1.000
_cell.length_c   1.000
_cell.angle_alpha   90.00
_cell.angle_beta   90.00
_cell.angle_gamma   90.00
#
_symmetry.space_group_name_H-M   'P 1'
#
loop_
_entity.id
_entity.type
_entity.pdbx_description
1 polymer ?
#
loop_
_entity_poly.entity_id
_entity_poly.type
_entity_poly.pdbx_seq_one_letter_code
_entity_poly.pdbx_strand_id
1 'polypeptide(L)'
;MGQAAEANTEQSNDIAVYQPFRNELAKLKADNDKLVFQYHTPKGNKEARSHIYNLRKRKADIERARKAEKASALEYGRQVDAQAKEIACEYDAMIDKHQAPLDEIERVEAERVAAHNAKISELAALVEFDEFSEPDSAELAARLEAAQSFVVDDSFEEFQEQANAGKTAAIEKLSLMLEARQKYEAEQAELERLRAEAAKREQQEREDRIARDAAERAQKEAEEKARLLQEETERKARAEKEAAERREQELRDAAAKAEREAKEQAERAERAAQEATERAKREAEHEKRREQEEAERRERNKRHKASINNKAVDALVAGGMDKEQAKLAVTLIAKREIPSVTISY
;
A
#
# COMPACT_ATOMS: atom_id res chain seq x y z
N MET A 1 100.07 60.49 -39.33
CA MET A 1 99.60 61.70 -40.01
C MET A 1 98.09 61.73 -39.85
N GLY A 2 97.40 62.69 -39.25
CA GLY A 2 97.76 63.94 -38.61
C GLY A 2 96.45 64.45 -37.98
N GLN A 3 96.55 65.11 -36.83
CA GLN A 3 95.42 65.77 -36.18
C GLN A 3 94.75 66.76 -37.14
N ALA A 4 93.42 66.81 -37.15
CA ALA A 4 92.67 68.01 -37.46
C ALA A 4 91.58 68.15 -36.41
N ALA A 5 91.86 69.03 -35.45
CA ALA A 5 90.89 69.50 -34.48
C ALA A 5 89.89 70.39 -35.21
N GLU A 6 88.64 69.97 -35.32
CA GLU A 6 87.55 70.87 -35.66
C GLU A 6 87.10 71.58 -34.38
N ALA A 7 87.49 72.85 -34.30
CA ALA A 7 87.06 73.79 -33.29
C ALA A 7 85.52 73.87 -33.30
N ASN A 8 84.90 73.31 -32.27
CA ASN A 8 83.52 73.55 -31.90
C ASN A 8 83.39 75.03 -31.51
N THR A 9 83.17 75.87 -32.53
CA THR A 9 82.86 77.29 -32.36
C THR A 9 81.42 77.32 -31.91
N GLU A 10 81.19 77.69 -30.66
CA GLU A 10 79.87 78.05 -30.13
C GLU A 10 79.23 79.07 -31.08
N GLN A 11 78.40 78.58 -32.01
CA GLN A 11 77.49 79.44 -32.75
C GLN A 11 76.54 80.03 -31.72
N SER A 12 76.83 81.27 -31.36
CA SER A 12 75.92 82.13 -30.62
C SER A 12 74.55 82.06 -31.32
N ASN A 13 73.59 81.41 -30.67
CA ASN A 13 72.20 81.20 -31.10
C ASN A 13 71.41 82.53 -31.07
N ASP A 14 72.04 83.62 -31.49
CA ASP A 14 71.55 84.97 -31.29
C ASP A 14 70.87 85.48 -32.55
N ILE A 15 69.54 85.49 -32.53
CA ILE A 15 68.71 85.94 -33.65
C ILE A 15 69.00 87.42 -33.90
N ALA A 16 69.43 87.74 -35.12
CA ALA A 16 69.96 89.06 -35.50
C ALA A 16 69.01 90.22 -35.14
N VAL A 17 67.69 90.00 -35.22
CA VAL A 17 66.66 91.00 -34.86
C VAL A 17 66.77 91.48 -33.41
N TYR A 18 67.35 90.68 -32.51
CA TYR A 18 67.52 91.04 -31.10
C TYR A 18 68.81 91.82 -30.80
N GLN A 19 69.78 91.87 -31.72
CA GLN A 19 71.06 92.56 -31.47
C GLN A 19 70.90 94.05 -31.12
N PRO A 20 70.07 94.85 -31.82
CA PRO A 20 69.85 96.24 -31.43
C PRO A 20 69.25 96.38 -30.02
N PHE A 21 68.32 95.49 -29.66
CA PHE A 21 67.70 95.49 -28.33
C PHE A 21 68.70 95.10 -27.24
N ARG A 22 69.60 94.14 -27.50
CA ARG A 22 70.67 93.77 -26.56
C ARG A 22 71.64 94.93 -26.31
N ASN A 23 72.04 95.61 -27.39
CA ASN A 23 72.92 96.77 -27.32
C ASN A 23 72.28 97.93 -26.56
N GLU A 24 70.99 98.22 -26.81
CA GLU A 24 70.25 99.24 -26.07
C GLU A 24 70.05 98.83 -24.60
N LEU A 25 69.71 97.58 -24.32
CA LEU A 25 69.52 97.07 -22.96
C LEU A 25 70.77 97.21 -22.10
N ALA A 26 71.96 96.96 -22.65
CA ALA A 26 73.22 97.13 -21.92
C ALA A 26 73.42 98.58 -21.46
N LYS A 27 73.12 99.55 -22.33
CA LYS A 27 73.17 101.00 -22.00
C LYS A 27 72.11 101.38 -20.99
N LEU A 28 70.85 100.96 -21.23
CA LEU A 28 69.73 101.25 -20.35
C LEU A 28 69.95 100.70 -18.94
N LYS A 29 70.59 99.53 -18.79
CA LYS A 29 70.97 99.00 -17.47
C LYS A 29 71.95 99.92 -16.75
N ALA A 30 73.04 100.28 -17.41
CA ALA A 30 74.06 101.16 -16.82
C ALA A 30 73.52 102.55 -16.44
N ASP A 31 72.58 103.09 -17.22
CA ASP A 31 71.92 104.35 -16.92
C ASP A 31 70.88 104.19 -15.80
N ASN A 32 70.09 103.11 -15.83
CA ASN A 32 69.08 102.82 -14.82
C ASN A 32 69.70 102.64 -13.42
N ASP A 33 70.85 101.98 -13.33
CA ASP A 33 71.55 101.76 -12.05
C ASP A 33 72.04 103.08 -11.40
N LYS A 34 72.25 104.13 -12.21
CA LYS A 34 72.67 105.45 -11.74
C LYS A 34 71.50 106.38 -11.42
N LEU A 35 70.28 106.03 -11.84
CA LEU A 35 69.11 106.87 -11.70
C LEU A 35 68.46 106.70 -10.32
N VAL A 36 68.41 107.80 -9.55
CA VAL A 36 67.70 107.88 -8.27
C VAL A 36 66.64 108.98 -8.34
N PHE A 37 65.36 108.59 -8.28
CA PHE A 37 64.24 109.53 -8.36
C PHE A 37 63.68 109.88 -6.98
N GLN A 38 63.26 111.13 -6.78
CA GLN A 38 62.53 111.55 -5.58
C GLN A 38 61.03 111.26 -5.71
N TYR A 39 60.64 110.02 -5.42
CA TYR A 39 59.31 109.47 -5.70
C TYR A 39 58.11 110.20 -5.09
N HIS A 40 58.29 110.85 -3.93
CA HIS A 40 57.22 111.53 -3.20
C HIS A 40 57.02 112.99 -3.61
N THR A 41 57.88 113.53 -4.48
CA THR A 41 57.69 114.86 -5.06
C THR A 41 56.89 114.77 -6.35
N PRO A 42 56.01 115.73 -6.68
CA PRO A 42 55.25 115.71 -7.93
C PRO A 42 56.15 115.61 -9.19
N LYS A 43 57.29 116.30 -9.19
CA LYS A 43 58.25 116.29 -10.30
C LYS A 43 58.98 114.94 -10.41
N GLY A 44 59.57 114.44 -9.32
CA GLY A 44 60.30 113.17 -9.33
C GLY A 44 59.41 111.96 -9.60
N ASN A 45 58.15 111.98 -9.14
CA ASN A 45 57.17 110.93 -9.48
C ASN A 45 56.87 110.88 -10.97
N LYS A 46 56.68 112.06 -11.60
CA LYS A 46 56.41 112.17 -13.03
C LYS A 46 57.60 111.67 -13.86
N GLU A 47 58.82 112.01 -13.46
CA GLU A 47 60.06 111.55 -14.10
C GLU A 47 60.19 110.02 -14.00
N ALA A 48 59.97 109.42 -12.81
CA ALA A 48 60.00 107.97 -12.63
C ALA A 48 58.93 107.25 -13.47
N ARG A 49 57.69 107.75 -13.50
CA ARG A 49 56.62 107.19 -14.34
C ARG A 49 56.94 107.25 -15.83
N SER A 50 57.53 108.34 -16.28
CA SER A 50 57.99 108.51 -17.66
C SER A 50 59.07 107.48 -18.02
N HIS A 51 60.05 107.28 -17.13
CA HIS A 51 61.09 106.26 -17.30
C HIS A 51 60.51 104.84 -17.40
N ILE A 52 59.60 104.47 -16.48
CA ILE A 52 58.90 103.18 -16.52
C ILE A 52 58.10 103.01 -17.82
N TYR A 53 57.40 104.05 -18.26
CA TYR A 53 56.65 104.02 -19.53
C TYR A 53 57.58 103.73 -20.71
N ASN A 54 58.74 104.38 -20.78
CA ASN A 54 59.73 104.13 -21.82
C ASN A 54 60.26 102.68 -21.78
N LEU A 55 60.59 102.14 -20.60
CA LEU A 55 60.99 100.73 -20.46
C LEU A 55 59.89 99.76 -20.91
N ARG A 56 58.62 100.03 -20.56
CA ARG A 56 57.47 99.23 -21.02
C ARG A 56 57.29 99.30 -22.54
N LYS A 57 57.49 100.48 -23.14
CA LYS A 57 57.43 100.67 -24.59
C LYS A 57 58.51 99.84 -25.29
N ARG A 58 59.77 99.91 -24.83
CA ARG A 58 60.88 99.08 -25.34
C ARG A 58 60.59 97.58 -25.19
N LYS A 59 60.06 97.14 -24.04
CA LYS A 59 59.63 95.75 -23.84
C LYS A 59 58.55 95.33 -24.86
N ALA A 60 57.59 96.20 -25.17
CA ALA A 60 56.58 95.94 -26.17
C ALA A 60 57.16 95.91 -27.61
N ASP A 61 58.20 96.70 -27.89
CA ASP A 61 58.91 96.67 -29.17
C ASP A 61 59.60 95.31 -29.40
N ILE A 62 60.17 94.70 -28.35
CA ILE A 62 60.75 93.34 -28.41
C ILE A 62 59.68 92.30 -28.76
N GLU A 63 58.50 92.36 -28.15
CA GLU A 63 57.41 91.43 -28.47
C GLU A 63 56.89 91.59 -29.91
N ARG A 64 56.87 92.83 -30.43
CA ARG A 64 56.56 93.09 -31.85
C ARG A 64 57.62 92.51 -32.78
N ALA A 65 58.91 92.67 -32.45
CA ALA A 65 60.00 92.05 -33.19
C ALA A 65 59.91 90.52 -33.19
N ARG A 66 59.60 89.90 -32.04
CA ARG A 66 59.38 88.44 -31.94
C ARG A 66 58.27 87.96 -32.87
N LYS A 67 57.12 88.65 -32.86
CA LYS A 67 55.98 88.29 -33.72
C LYS A 67 56.31 88.45 -35.20
N ALA A 68 56.98 89.54 -35.57
CA ALA A 68 57.40 89.80 -36.95
C ALA A 68 58.41 88.75 -37.44
N GLU A 69 59.43 88.44 -36.63
CA GLU A 69 60.46 87.45 -36.96
C GLU A 69 59.85 86.05 -37.15
N LYS A 70 58.91 85.66 -36.27
CA LYS A 70 58.25 84.35 -36.34
C LYS A 70 57.18 84.27 -37.43
N ALA A 71 56.67 85.39 -37.93
CA ALA A 71 55.51 85.41 -38.83
C ALA A 71 55.77 84.60 -40.11
N SER A 72 56.89 84.87 -40.80
CA SER A 72 57.24 84.16 -42.04
C SER A 72 57.49 82.67 -41.81
N ALA A 73 58.11 82.30 -40.69
CA ALA A 73 58.36 80.89 -40.37
C ALA A 73 57.07 80.12 -40.06
N LEU A 74 56.13 80.74 -39.34
CA LEU A 74 54.81 80.13 -39.09
C LEU A 74 53.99 80.01 -40.37
N GLU A 75 54.02 81.03 -41.21
CA GLU A 75 53.29 81.02 -42.46
C GLU A 75 53.85 79.97 -43.43
N TYR A 76 55.18 79.88 -43.54
CA TYR A 76 55.84 78.82 -44.28
C TYR A 76 55.46 77.43 -43.76
N GLY A 77 55.46 77.22 -42.43
CA GLY A 77 55.02 75.96 -41.82
C GLY A 77 53.59 75.59 -42.21
N ARG A 78 52.64 76.56 -42.16
CA ARG A 78 51.26 76.33 -42.61
C ARG A 78 51.17 75.98 -44.09
N GLN A 79 51.98 76.63 -44.93
CA GLN A 79 52.01 76.33 -46.37
C GLN A 79 52.53 74.92 -46.63
N VAL A 80 53.58 74.50 -45.92
CA VAL A 80 54.10 73.13 -45.99
C VAL A 80 53.03 72.11 -45.57
N ASP A 81 52.36 72.32 -44.43
CA ASP A 81 51.30 71.43 -43.94
C ASP A 81 50.12 71.36 -44.92
N ALA A 82 49.73 72.50 -45.49
CA ALA A 82 48.64 72.58 -46.47
C ALA A 82 48.98 71.83 -47.76
N GLN A 83 50.19 72.02 -48.30
CA GLN A 83 50.64 71.32 -49.50
C GLN A 83 50.80 69.82 -49.25
N ALA A 84 51.35 69.41 -48.10
CA ALA A 84 51.47 68.01 -47.72
C ALA A 84 50.09 67.34 -47.64
N LYS A 85 49.10 68.02 -47.06
CA LYS A 85 47.72 67.52 -46.99
C LYS A 85 47.09 67.41 -48.38
N GLU A 86 47.22 68.43 -49.22
CA GLU A 86 46.68 68.43 -50.59
C GLU A 86 47.23 67.26 -51.40
N ILE A 87 48.55 67.07 -51.37
CA ILE A 87 49.22 65.97 -52.05
C ILE A 87 48.79 64.61 -51.46
N ALA A 88 48.73 64.49 -50.14
CA ALA A 88 48.28 63.24 -49.49
C ALA A 88 46.84 62.88 -49.91
N CYS A 89 45.93 63.84 -49.95
CA CYS A 89 44.56 63.61 -50.41
C CYS A 89 44.48 63.15 -51.87
N GLU A 90 45.37 63.63 -52.76
CA GLU A 90 45.47 63.12 -54.14
C GLU A 90 45.92 61.66 -54.16
N TYR A 91 46.91 61.28 -53.34
CA TYR A 91 47.32 59.88 -53.19
C TYR A 91 46.20 59.00 -52.62
N ASP A 92 45.50 59.46 -51.58
CA ASP A 92 44.37 58.73 -50.99
C ASP A 92 43.28 58.50 -52.05
N ALA A 93 42.93 59.52 -52.84
CA ALA A 93 41.95 59.38 -53.92
C ALA A 93 42.37 58.38 -55.00
N MET A 94 43.67 58.31 -55.32
CA MET A 94 44.22 57.31 -56.24
C MET A 94 44.19 55.90 -55.64
N ILE A 95 44.48 55.75 -54.35
CA ILE A 95 44.41 54.48 -53.61
C ILE A 95 42.96 53.99 -53.56
N ASP A 96 42.02 54.83 -53.11
CA ASP A 96 40.62 54.49 -52.93
C ASP A 96 39.97 53.96 -54.23
N LYS A 97 40.35 54.53 -55.38
CA LYS A 97 39.89 54.07 -56.69
C LYS A 97 40.20 52.59 -56.96
N HIS A 98 41.30 52.08 -56.42
CA HIS A 98 41.73 50.70 -56.60
C HIS A 98 41.41 49.83 -55.38
N GLN A 99 41.41 50.40 -54.18
CA GLN A 99 41.07 49.69 -52.95
C GLN A 99 39.59 49.32 -52.91
N ALA A 100 38.68 50.23 -53.29
CA ALA A 100 37.25 49.97 -53.22
C ALA A 100 36.78 48.75 -54.06
N PRO A 101 37.25 48.54 -55.31
CA PRO A 101 36.95 47.30 -56.04
C PRO A 101 37.55 46.04 -55.40
N LEU A 102 38.72 46.13 -54.77
CA LEU A 102 39.33 44.99 -54.08
C LEU A 102 38.53 44.62 -52.84
N ASP A 103 38.16 45.61 -52.03
CA ASP A 103 37.31 45.43 -50.85
C ASP A 103 35.96 44.81 -51.23
N GLU A 104 35.38 45.22 -52.36
CA GLU A 104 34.12 44.65 -52.85
C GLU A 104 34.27 43.19 -53.29
N ILE A 105 35.37 42.83 -53.96
CA ILE A 105 35.65 41.43 -54.32
C ILE A 105 35.79 40.58 -53.06
N GLU A 106 36.56 41.05 -52.07
CA GLU A 106 36.73 40.36 -50.79
C GLU A 106 35.40 40.20 -50.05
N ARG A 107 34.56 41.23 -50.02
CA ARG A 107 33.23 41.19 -49.41
C ARG A 107 32.31 40.19 -50.10
N VAL A 108 32.22 40.23 -51.43
CA VAL A 108 31.38 39.32 -52.22
C VAL A 108 31.84 37.88 -52.06
N GLU A 109 33.15 37.64 -52.05
CA GLU A 109 33.70 36.31 -51.84
C GLU A 109 33.43 35.79 -50.42
N ALA A 110 33.58 36.65 -49.41
CA ALA A 110 33.22 36.30 -48.03
C ALA A 110 31.73 35.98 -47.89
N GLU A 111 30.85 36.74 -48.54
CA GLU A 111 29.40 36.50 -48.56
C GLU A 111 29.06 35.20 -49.29
N ARG A 112 29.73 34.90 -50.42
CA ARG A 112 29.58 33.65 -51.18
C ARG A 112 29.94 32.45 -50.31
N VAL A 113 31.13 32.46 -49.71
CA VAL A 113 31.62 31.39 -48.83
C VAL A 113 30.71 31.23 -47.60
N ALA A 114 30.26 32.33 -46.99
CA ALA A 114 29.32 32.28 -45.87
C ALA A 114 27.97 31.66 -46.27
N ALA A 115 27.45 31.99 -47.45
CA ALA A 115 26.18 31.44 -47.95
C ALA A 115 26.27 29.92 -48.20
N HIS A 116 27.37 29.42 -48.77
CA HIS A 116 27.57 27.97 -48.93
C HIS A 116 27.69 27.26 -47.59
N ASN A 117 28.48 27.81 -46.66
CA ASN A 117 28.62 27.23 -45.33
C ASN A 117 27.30 27.24 -44.54
N ALA A 118 26.47 28.28 -44.69
CA ALA A 118 25.14 28.32 -44.07
C ALA A 118 24.24 27.19 -44.57
N LYS A 119 24.17 26.97 -45.90
CA LYS A 119 23.42 25.85 -46.49
C LYS A 119 23.92 24.48 -46.01
N ILE A 120 25.24 24.31 -45.90
CA ILE A 120 25.83 23.06 -45.36
C ILE A 120 25.49 22.91 -43.87
N SER A 121 25.47 24.00 -43.11
CA SER A 121 25.07 24.00 -41.71
C SER A 121 23.60 23.63 -41.52
N GLU A 122 22.71 24.01 -42.44
CA GLU A 122 21.30 23.58 -42.43
C GLU A 122 21.18 22.05 -42.55
N LEU A 123 21.98 21.43 -43.41
CA LEU A 123 22.06 19.97 -43.51
C LEU A 123 22.55 19.33 -42.20
N ALA A 124 23.58 19.91 -41.58
CA ALA A 124 24.13 19.41 -40.32
C ALA A 124 23.10 19.51 -39.18
N ALA A 125 22.33 20.59 -39.12
CA ALA A 125 21.32 20.83 -38.09
C ALA A 125 20.19 19.78 -38.11
N LEU A 126 19.91 19.13 -39.24
CA LEU A 126 18.89 18.07 -39.32
C LEU A 126 19.17 16.90 -38.37
N VAL A 127 20.45 16.63 -38.07
CA VAL A 127 20.86 15.53 -37.19
C VAL A 127 21.25 15.97 -35.78
N GLU A 128 21.02 17.24 -35.46
CA GLU A 128 21.18 17.82 -34.13
C GLU A 128 19.83 17.80 -33.41
N PHE A 129 19.86 17.28 -32.19
CA PHE A 129 18.71 17.19 -31.30
C PHE A 129 19.12 17.77 -29.96
N ASP A 130 18.20 18.47 -29.30
CA ASP A 130 18.45 18.95 -27.94
C ASP A 130 18.65 17.78 -26.98
N GLU A 131 19.46 17.97 -25.94
CA GLU A 131 19.84 16.93 -24.99
C GLU A 131 18.61 16.29 -24.30
N PHE A 132 17.53 17.06 -24.16
CA PHE A 132 16.28 16.64 -23.53
C PHE A 132 15.19 16.23 -24.54
N SER A 133 15.49 16.24 -25.84
CA SER A 133 14.54 15.91 -26.89
C SER A 133 14.73 14.47 -27.35
N GLU A 134 13.70 13.64 -27.16
CA GLU A 134 13.63 12.31 -27.76
C GLU A 134 12.71 12.37 -29.00
N PRO A 135 13.27 12.43 -30.22
CA PRO A 135 12.45 12.48 -31.42
C PRO A 135 11.72 11.15 -31.62
N ASP A 136 10.45 11.21 -31.98
CA ASP A 136 9.67 10.03 -32.36
C ASP A 136 9.99 9.59 -33.80
N SER A 137 9.46 8.43 -34.20
CA SER A 137 9.69 7.92 -35.55
C SER A 137 9.14 8.84 -36.65
N ALA A 138 8.11 9.63 -36.37
CA ALA A 138 7.52 10.56 -37.35
C ALA A 138 8.42 11.79 -37.57
N GLU A 139 8.97 12.37 -36.52
CA GLU A 139 9.92 13.47 -36.61
C GLU A 139 11.19 13.02 -37.34
N LEU A 140 11.74 11.85 -36.97
CA LEU A 140 12.93 11.30 -37.62
C LEU A 140 12.70 11.04 -39.12
N ALA A 141 11.52 10.54 -39.48
CA ALA A 141 11.15 10.34 -40.88
C ALA A 141 11.04 11.68 -41.65
N ALA A 142 10.44 12.71 -41.06
CA ALA A 142 10.33 14.02 -41.69
C ALA A 142 11.70 14.68 -41.91
N ARG A 143 12.61 14.57 -40.92
CA ARG A 143 13.98 15.07 -41.06
C ARG A 143 14.79 14.27 -42.10
N LEU A 144 14.59 12.95 -42.17
CA LEU A 144 15.21 12.09 -43.18
C LEU A 144 14.74 12.49 -44.59
N GLU A 145 13.45 12.76 -44.77
CA GLU A 145 12.89 13.25 -46.03
C GLU A 145 13.47 14.63 -46.41
N ALA A 146 13.60 15.54 -45.44
CA ALA A 146 14.27 16.83 -45.65
C ALA A 146 15.72 16.64 -46.10
N ALA A 147 16.48 15.75 -45.47
CA ALA A 147 17.85 15.45 -45.87
C ALA A 147 17.93 14.83 -47.28
N GLN A 148 17.01 13.92 -47.63
CA GLN A 148 16.95 13.28 -48.95
C GLN A 148 16.57 14.26 -50.06
N SER A 149 15.61 15.14 -49.80
CA SER A 149 15.13 16.15 -50.74
C SER A 149 16.06 17.35 -50.91
N PHE A 150 17.04 17.53 -50.01
CA PHE A 150 18.04 18.60 -50.13
C PHE A 150 18.85 18.47 -51.42
N VAL A 151 18.76 19.44 -52.32
CA VAL A 151 19.44 19.40 -53.62
C VAL A 151 20.85 19.96 -53.48
N VAL A 152 21.84 19.16 -53.84
CA VAL A 152 23.24 19.58 -53.97
C VAL A 152 23.58 19.56 -55.46
N ASP A 153 23.58 20.74 -56.07
CA ASP A 153 23.86 20.95 -57.50
C ASP A 153 25.09 21.85 -57.70
N ASP A 154 25.33 22.27 -58.93
CA ASP A 154 26.47 23.11 -59.31
C ASP A 154 26.47 24.49 -58.61
N SER A 155 25.34 24.90 -58.01
CA SER A 155 25.26 26.13 -57.23
C SER A 155 26.03 26.08 -55.90
N PHE A 156 26.64 24.95 -55.55
CA PHE A 156 27.57 24.83 -54.42
C PHE A 156 29.04 25.05 -54.80
N GLU A 157 29.36 25.17 -56.09
CA GLU A 157 30.72 25.43 -56.57
C GLU A 157 31.74 24.45 -55.94
N GLU A 158 32.85 24.93 -55.38
CA GLU A 158 33.87 24.07 -54.75
C GLU A 158 33.38 23.36 -53.47
N PHE A 159 32.25 23.78 -52.90
CA PHE A 159 31.65 23.19 -51.70
C PHE A 159 30.72 22.01 -52.01
N GLN A 160 30.52 21.66 -53.29
CA GLN A 160 29.60 20.59 -53.70
C GLN A 160 29.97 19.24 -53.09
N GLU A 161 31.27 18.91 -53.02
CA GLU A 161 31.75 17.66 -52.41
C GLU A 161 31.44 17.62 -50.91
N GLN A 162 31.73 18.72 -50.20
CA GLN A 162 31.44 18.85 -48.76
C GLN A 162 29.93 18.76 -48.47
N ALA A 163 29.09 19.42 -49.28
CA ALA A 163 27.64 19.37 -49.15
C ALA A 163 27.10 17.95 -49.40
N ASN A 164 27.61 17.26 -50.42
CA ASN A 164 27.24 15.86 -50.71
C ASN A 164 27.66 14.91 -49.58
N ALA A 165 28.86 15.08 -49.04
CA ALA A 165 29.33 14.32 -47.89
C ALA A 165 28.44 14.56 -46.66
N GLY A 166 28.11 15.82 -46.37
CA GLY A 166 27.20 16.19 -45.28
C GLY A 166 25.81 15.61 -45.45
N LYS A 167 25.23 15.70 -46.66
CA LYS A 167 23.93 15.10 -46.99
C LYS A 167 23.94 13.58 -46.78
N THR A 168 24.98 12.90 -47.27
CA THR A 168 25.11 11.43 -47.14
C THR A 168 25.19 11.03 -45.67
N ALA A 169 26.04 11.69 -44.89
CA ALA A 169 26.19 11.43 -43.46
C ALA A 169 24.89 11.70 -42.68
N ALA A 170 24.15 12.75 -43.02
CA ALA A 170 22.87 13.08 -42.41
C ALA A 170 21.82 11.98 -42.68
N ILE A 171 21.71 11.54 -43.94
CA ILE A 171 20.80 10.47 -44.35
C ILE A 171 21.12 9.17 -43.62
N GLU A 172 22.40 8.78 -43.57
CA GLU A 172 22.84 7.56 -42.88
C GLU A 172 22.48 7.59 -41.39
N LYS A 173 22.82 8.70 -40.70
CA LYS A 173 22.54 8.85 -39.26
C LYS A 173 21.04 8.85 -38.98
N LEU A 174 20.24 9.60 -39.72
CA LEU A 174 18.78 9.65 -39.55
C LEU A 174 18.12 8.30 -39.84
N SER A 175 18.61 7.57 -40.86
CA SER A 175 18.10 6.23 -41.18
C SER A 175 18.34 5.25 -40.02
N LEU A 176 19.54 5.27 -39.43
CA LEU A 176 19.87 4.43 -38.26
C LEU A 176 19.03 4.80 -37.04
N MET A 177 18.85 6.10 -36.76
CA MET A 177 18.02 6.56 -35.65
C MET A 177 16.56 6.18 -35.84
N LEU A 178 16.03 6.34 -37.06
CA LEU A 178 14.65 5.99 -37.39
C LEU A 178 14.40 4.49 -37.21
N GLU A 179 15.29 3.64 -37.72
CA GLU A 179 15.15 2.19 -37.56
C GLU A 179 15.18 1.78 -36.08
N ALA A 180 16.09 2.34 -35.29
CA ALA A 180 16.17 2.09 -33.86
C ALA A 180 14.90 2.54 -33.13
N ARG A 181 14.37 3.73 -33.48
CA ARG A 181 13.17 4.28 -32.85
C ARG A 181 11.91 3.50 -33.23
N GLN A 182 11.78 3.09 -34.49
CA GLN A 182 10.66 2.24 -34.94
C GLN A 182 10.65 0.88 -34.23
N LYS A 183 11.82 0.26 -34.04
CA LYS A 183 11.94 -0.98 -33.24
C LYS A 183 11.49 -0.75 -31.80
N TYR A 184 12.00 0.31 -31.16
CA TYR A 184 11.62 0.66 -29.80
C TYR A 184 10.10 0.89 -29.65
N GLU A 185 9.50 1.68 -30.54
CA GLU A 185 8.05 1.96 -30.52
C GLU A 185 7.21 0.69 -30.75
N ALA A 186 7.64 -0.18 -31.68
CA ALA A 186 6.99 -1.47 -31.92
C ALA A 186 7.06 -2.39 -30.68
N GLU A 187 8.22 -2.46 -30.02
CA GLU A 187 8.40 -3.23 -28.78
C GLU A 187 7.53 -2.67 -27.64
N GLN A 188 7.42 -1.34 -27.50
CA GLN A 188 6.52 -0.73 -26.51
C GLN A 188 5.05 -1.06 -26.80
N ALA A 189 4.61 -0.95 -28.06
CA ALA A 189 3.24 -1.29 -28.45
C ALA A 189 2.93 -2.77 -28.22
N GLU A 190 3.87 -3.67 -28.50
CA GLU A 190 3.70 -5.10 -28.18
C GLU A 190 3.64 -5.35 -26.68
N LEU A 191 4.51 -4.70 -25.89
CA LEU A 191 4.53 -4.82 -24.44
C LEU A 191 3.21 -4.33 -23.81
N GLU A 192 2.66 -3.23 -24.31
CA GLU A 192 1.34 -2.73 -23.88
C GLU A 192 0.23 -3.72 -24.23
N ARG A 193 0.24 -4.29 -25.43
CA ARG A 193 -0.72 -5.33 -25.83
C ARG A 193 -0.64 -6.55 -24.92
N LEU A 194 0.57 -7.02 -24.61
CA LEU A 194 0.78 -8.16 -23.73
C LEU A 194 0.31 -7.87 -22.30
N ARG A 195 0.55 -6.65 -21.79
CA ARG A 195 0.03 -6.20 -20.48
C ARG A 195 -1.50 -6.17 -20.46
N ALA A 196 -2.13 -5.66 -21.51
CA ALA A 196 -3.58 -5.62 -21.62
C ALA A 196 -4.19 -7.03 -21.70
N GLU A 197 -3.56 -7.93 -22.47
CA GLU A 197 -3.99 -9.33 -22.55
C GLU A 197 -3.83 -10.05 -21.20
N ALA A 198 -2.69 -9.87 -20.51
CA ALA A 198 -2.45 -10.44 -19.19
C ALA A 198 -3.47 -9.94 -18.16
N ALA A 199 -3.77 -8.63 -18.13
CA ALA A 199 -4.78 -8.05 -17.25
C ALA A 199 -6.17 -8.64 -17.52
N LYS A 200 -6.53 -8.85 -18.80
CA LYS A 200 -7.80 -9.47 -19.17
C LYS A 200 -7.87 -10.93 -18.73
N ARG A 201 -6.79 -11.71 -18.89
CA ARG A 201 -6.72 -13.10 -18.42
C ARG A 201 -6.84 -13.19 -16.91
N GLU A 202 -6.14 -12.33 -16.17
CA GLU A 202 -6.23 -12.28 -14.70
C GLU A 202 -7.64 -11.93 -14.23
N GLN A 203 -8.31 -10.98 -14.90
CA GLN A 203 -9.69 -10.65 -14.62
C GLN A 203 -10.61 -11.86 -14.85
N GLN A 204 -10.47 -12.54 -15.99
CA GLN A 204 -11.24 -13.76 -16.29
C GLN A 204 -10.98 -14.87 -15.27
N GLU A 205 -9.73 -15.15 -14.91
CA GLU A 205 -9.39 -16.14 -13.91
C GLU A 205 -9.98 -15.80 -12.53
N ARG A 206 -10.03 -14.51 -12.18
CA ARG A 206 -10.66 -14.04 -10.95
C ARG A 206 -12.17 -14.23 -11.00
N GLU A 207 -12.82 -13.88 -12.10
CA GLU A 207 -14.26 -14.08 -12.32
C GLU A 207 -14.61 -15.57 -12.28
N ASP A 208 -13.83 -16.43 -12.95
CA ASP A 208 -13.99 -17.89 -12.95
C ASP A 208 -13.76 -18.50 -11.56
N ARG A 209 -12.81 -17.97 -10.78
CA ARG A 209 -12.60 -18.40 -9.39
C ARG A 209 -13.79 -18.01 -8.53
N ILE A 210 -14.29 -16.78 -8.65
CA ILE A 210 -15.48 -16.33 -7.91
C ILE A 210 -16.69 -17.19 -8.29
N ALA A 211 -16.88 -17.49 -9.58
CA ALA A 211 -17.97 -18.33 -10.06
C ALA A 211 -17.87 -19.77 -9.51
N ARG A 212 -16.67 -20.37 -9.51
CA ARG A 212 -16.42 -21.69 -8.93
C ARG A 212 -16.65 -21.70 -7.42
N ASP A 213 -16.11 -20.72 -6.69
CA ASP A 213 -16.30 -20.59 -5.24
C ASP A 213 -17.79 -20.42 -4.89
N ALA A 214 -18.53 -19.63 -5.67
CA ALA A 214 -19.97 -19.45 -5.50
C ALA A 214 -20.75 -20.75 -5.78
N ALA A 215 -20.41 -21.48 -6.84
CA ALA A 215 -21.02 -22.77 -7.16
C ALA A 215 -20.74 -23.83 -6.09
N GLU A 216 -19.50 -23.90 -5.59
CA GLU A 216 -19.11 -24.83 -4.53
C GLU A 216 -19.83 -24.51 -3.21
N ARG A 217 -19.94 -23.22 -2.85
CA ARG A 217 -20.72 -22.80 -1.68
C ARG A 217 -22.19 -23.16 -1.83
N ALA A 218 -22.79 -22.91 -2.99
CA ALA A 218 -24.18 -23.27 -3.26
C ALA A 218 -24.41 -24.79 -3.18
N GLN A 219 -23.48 -25.60 -3.69
CA GLN A 219 -23.53 -27.06 -3.55
C GLN A 219 -23.42 -27.51 -2.09
N LYS A 220 -22.44 -26.99 -1.34
CA LYS A 220 -22.28 -27.32 0.09
C LYS A 220 -23.51 -26.92 0.91
N GLU A 221 -24.08 -25.74 0.67
CA GLU A 221 -25.31 -25.31 1.33
C GLU A 221 -26.51 -26.18 0.97
N ALA A 222 -26.62 -26.63 -0.29
CA ALA A 222 -27.67 -27.54 -0.72
C ALA A 222 -27.52 -28.94 -0.12
N GLU A 223 -26.29 -29.48 -0.09
CA GLU A 223 -25.96 -30.75 0.54
C GLU A 223 -26.20 -30.71 2.07
N GLU A 224 -25.81 -29.62 2.74
CA GLU A 224 -26.07 -29.44 4.17
C GLU A 224 -27.57 -29.37 4.47
N LYS A 225 -28.34 -28.60 3.68
CA LYS A 225 -29.81 -28.56 3.80
C LYS A 225 -30.43 -29.93 3.56
N ALA A 226 -29.96 -30.66 2.55
CA ALA A 226 -30.44 -32.02 2.25
C ALA A 226 -30.11 -32.98 3.41
N ARG A 227 -28.90 -32.90 3.97
CA ARG A 227 -28.48 -33.70 5.12
C ARG A 227 -29.31 -33.39 6.36
N LEU A 228 -29.53 -32.11 6.66
CA LEU A 228 -30.37 -31.68 7.80
C LEU A 228 -31.81 -32.17 7.63
N LEU A 229 -32.37 -32.08 6.42
CA LEU A 229 -33.71 -32.59 6.13
C LEU A 229 -33.76 -34.13 6.30
N GLN A 230 -32.76 -34.85 5.80
CA GLN A 230 -32.66 -36.30 6.00
C GLN A 230 -32.56 -36.65 7.49
N GLU A 231 -31.68 -36.00 8.25
CA GLU A 231 -31.53 -36.23 9.68
C GLU A 231 -32.81 -35.91 10.45
N GLU A 232 -33.53 -34.84 10.08
CA GLU A 232 -34.83 -34.52 10.67
C GLU A 232 -35.88 -35.59 10.35
N THR A 233 -35.93 -36.08 9.10
CA THR A 233 -36.86 -37.16 8.70
C THR A 233 -36.52 -38.47 9.42
N GLU A 234 -35.25 -38.83 9.53
CA GLU A 234 -34.81 -40.02 10.28
C GLU A 234 -35.12 -39.90 11.77
N ARG A 235 -34.91 -38.71 12.36
CA ARG A 235 -35.24 -38.46 13.76
C ARG A 235 -36.75 -38.57 14.00
N LYS A 236 -37.58 -38.03 13.10
CA LYS A 236 -39.04 -38.17 13.17
C LYS A 236 -39.46 -39.64 13.03
N ALA A 237 -38.89 -40.38 12.07
CA ALA A 237 -39.18 -41.80 11.88
C ALA A 237 -38.73 -42.67 13.07
N ARG A 238 -37.57 -42.38 13.68
CA ARG A 238 -37.10 -43.04 14.90
C ARG A 238 -38.01 -42.74 16.09
N ALA A 239 -38.38 -41.47 16.29
CA ALA A 239 -39.30 -41.09 17.36
C ALA A 239 -40.68 -41.76 17.21
N GLU A 240 -41.17 -41.89 15.98
CA GLU A 240 -42.43 -42.60 15.71
C GLU A 240 -42.32 -44.10 15.96
N LYS A 241 -41.21 -44.75 15.56
CA LYS A 241 -40.94 -46.15 15.88
C LYS A 241 -40.81 -46.38 17.38
N GLU A 242 -40.03 -45.57 18.10
CA GLU A 242 -39.89 -45.66 19.55
C GLU A 242 -41.23 -45.44 20.26
N ALA A 243 -42.06 -44.51 19.78
CA ALA A 243 -43.41 -44.31 20.32
C ALA A 243 -44.32 -45.52 20.05
N ALA A 244 -44.22 -46.15 18.87
CA ALA A 244 -44.96 -47.36 18.55
C ALA A 244 -44.50 -48.56 19.40
N GLU A 245 -43.19 -48.75 19.56
CA GLU A 245 -42.60 -49.80 20.42
C GLU A 245 -42.99 -49.60 21.88
N ARG A 246 -42.96 -48.37 22.40
CA ARG A 246 -43.45 -48.07 23.76
C ARG A 246 -44.93 -48.41 23.93
N ARG A 247 -45.78 -48.05 22.97
CA ARG A 247 -47.21 -48.42 23.00
C ARG A 247 -47.42 -49.93 22.96
N GLU A 248 -46.67 -50.64 22.12
CA GLU A 248 -46.75 -52.10 22.06
C GLU A 248 -46.29 -52.74 23.36
N GLN A 249 -45.21 -52.23 23.95
CA GLN A 249 -44.69 -52.71 25.22
C GLN A 249 -45.63 -52.39 26.38
N GLU A 250 -46.23 -51.20 26.43
CA GLU A 250 -47.28 -50.84 27.40
C GLU A 250 -48.50 -51.76 27.28
N LEU A 251 -48.93 -52.10 26.06
CA LEU A 251 -50.02 -53.05 25.82
C LEU A 251 -49.65 -54.47 26.29
N ARG A 252 -48.42 -54.91 26.04
CA ARG A 252 -47.91 -56.22 26.51
C ARG A 252 -47.80 -56.27 28.03
N ASP A 253 -47.29 -55.22 28.66
CA ASP A 253 -47.17 -55.12 30.11
C ASP A 253 -48.55 -55.04 30.78
N ALA A 254 -49.49 -54.31 30.18
CA ALA A 254 -50.88 -54.28 30.63
C ALA A 254 -51.57 -55.64 30.50
N ALA A 255 -51.35 -56.35 29.38
CA ALA A 255 -51.88 -57.70 29.17
C ALA A 255 -51.26 -58.71 30.15
N ALA A 256 -49.95 -58.66 30.36
CA ALA A 256 -49.25 -59.52 31.31
C ALA A 256 -49.69 -59.24 32.76
N LYS A 257 -49.94 -57.97 33.11
CA LYS A 257 -50.48 -57.60 34.42
C LYS A 257 -51.91 -58.12 34.60
N ALA A 258 -52.77 -57.95 33.59
CA ALA A 258 -54.13 -58.49 33.61
C ALA A 258 -54.15 -60.02 33.72
N GLU A 259 -53.24 -60.72 33.03
CA GLU A 259 -53.11 -62.18 33.13
C GLU A 259 -52.62 -62.62 34.52
N ARG A 260 -51.66 -61.91 35.12
CA ARG A 260 -51.21 -62.18 36.49
C ARG A 260 -52.32 -61.92 37.51
N GLU A 261 -53.05 -60.82 37.38
CA GLU A 261 -54.19 -60.51 38.24
C GLU A 261 -55.30 -61.58 38.10
N ALA A 262 -55.59 -62.04 36.88
CA ALA A 262 -56.54 -63.12 36.64
C ALA A 262 -56.07 -64.47 37.25
N LYS A 263 -54.78 -64.80 37.10
CA LYS A 263 -54.18 -66.00 37.72
C LYS A 263 -54.18 -65.93 39.25
N GLU A 264 -53.82 -64.80 39.84
CA GLU A 264 -53.87 -64.61 41.29
C GLU A 264 -55.31 -64.68 41.84
N GLN A 265 -56.29 -64.15 41.12
CA GLN A 265 -57.71 -64.28 41.48
C GLN A 265 -58.20 -65.74 41.38
N ALA A 266 -57.79 -66.46 40.33
CA ALA A 266 -58.09 -67.88 40.18
C ALA A 266 -57.45 -68.73 41.30
N GLU A 267 -56.17 -68.49 41.63
CA GLU A 267 -55.49 -69.18 42.73
C GLU A 267 -56.10 -68.87 44.09
N ARG A 268 -56.52 -67.61 44.34
CA ARG A 268 -57.24 -67.25 45.58
C ARG A 268 -58.59 -67.94 45.67
N ALA A 269 -59.33 -68.02 44.56
CA ALA A 269 -60.59 -68.74 44.51
C ALA A 269 -60.40 -70.25 44.73
N GLU A 270 -59.35 -70.85 44.18
CA GLU A 270 -59.03 -72.26 44.36
C GLU A 270 -58.58 -72.58 45.79
N ARG A 271 -57.72 -71.75 46.39
CA ARG A 271 -57.32 -71.90 47.81
C ARG A 271 -58.51 -71.74 48.75
N ALA A 272 -59.41 -70.79 48.48
CA ALA A 272 -60.64 -70.63 49.27
C ALA A 272 -61.57 -71.85 49.15
N ALA A 273 -61.67 -72.47 47.97
CA ALA A 273 -62.44 -73.70 47.77
C ALA A 273 -61.80 -74.91 48.48
N GLN A 274 -60.47 -75.03 48.43
CA GLN A 274 -59.73 -76.09 49.12
C GLN A 274 -59.83 -75.97 50.65
N GLU A 275 -59.70 -74.76 51.20
CA GLU A 275 -59.87 -74.49 52.63
C GLU A 275 -61.30 -74.78 53.12
N ALA A 276 -62.32 -74.45 52.33
CA ALA A 276 -63.72 -74.80 52.64
C ALA A 276 -63.94 -76.31 52.66
N THR A 277 -63.29 -77.04 51.75
CA THR A 277 -63.40 -78.51 51.65
C THR A 277 -62.66 -79.23 52.79
N GLU A 278 -61.47 -78.75 53.17
CA GLU A 278 -60.70 -79.24 54.33
C GLU A 278 -61.45 -79.00 55.65
N ARG A 279 -62.07 -77.83 55.80
CA ARG A 279 -62.85 -77.49 57.00
C ARG A 279 -64.08 -78.40 57.17
N ALA A 280 -64.79 -78.69 56.08
CA ALA A 280 -65.91 -79.62 56.08
C ALA A 280 -65.50 -81.07 56.42
N LYS A 281 -64.31 -81.52 56.00
CA LYS A 281 -63.79 -82.86 56.35
C LYS A 281 -63.40 -82.98 57.83
N ARG A 282 -62.77 -81.94 58.40
CA ARG A 282 -62.38 -81.94 59.82
C ARG A 282 -63.58 -81.91 60.76
N GLU A 283 -64.66 -81.22 60.38
CA GLU A 283 -65.91 -81.21 61.16
C GLU A 283 -66.59 -82.59 61.17
N ALA A 284 -66.62 -83.29 60.02
CA ALA A 284 -67.20 -84.64 59.92
C ALA A 284 -66.43 -85.74 60.67
N GLU A 285 -65.10 -85.63 60.80
CA GLU A 285 -64.28 -86.58 61.57
C GLU A 285 -64.40 -86.36 63.09
N HIS A 286 -64.61 -85.11 63.53
CA HIS A 286 -64.74 -84.78 64.95
C HIS A 286 -66.10 -85.22 65.54
N GLU A 287 -67.15 -85.25 64.71
CA GLU A 287 -68.50 -85.74 65.06
C GLU A 287 -68.51 -87.27 65.28
N LYS A 288 -67.92 -88.04 64.36
CA LYS A 288 -67.87 -89.52 64.44
C LYS A 288 -67.09 -90.04 65.64
N ARG A 289 -66.04 -89.33 66.06
CA ARG A 289 -65.20 -89.75 67.20
C ARG A 289 -65.91 -89.57 68.55
N ARG A 290 -66.83 -88.60 68.66
CA ARG A 290 -67.61 -88.36 69.89
C ARG A 290 -68.70 -89.40 70.11
N GLU A 291 -69.32 -89.91 69.04
CA GLU A 291 -70.37 -90.93 69.15
C GLU A 291 -69.84 -92.32 69.57
N GLN A 292 -68.61 -92.67 69.18
CA GLN A 292 -68.01 -93.98 69.51
C GLN A 292 -67.57 -94.09 70.98
N GLU A 293 -67.03 -93.02 71.57
CA GLU A 293 -66.55 -93.02 72.97
C GLU A 293 -67.70 -93.04 74.01
N GLU A 294 -68.91 -92.57 73.64
CA GLU A 294 -70.05 -92.54 74.57
C GLU A 294 -70.81 -93.88 74.67
N ALA A 295 -70.72 -94.73 73.63
CA ALA A 295 -71.37 -96.03 73.59
C ALA A 295 -70.68 -97.08 74.48
N GLU A 296 -69.34 -97.11 74.50
CA GLU A 296 -68.57 -98.11 75.27
C GLU A 296 -68.70 -97.94 76.79
N ARG A 297 -68.89 -96.70 77.25
CA ARG A 297 -69.00 -96.37 78.68
C ARG A 297 -70.33 -96.86 79.30
N ARG A 298 -71.38 -97.03 78.49
CA ARG A 298 -72.72 -97.46 78.97
C ARG A 298 -72.82 -98.98 79.15
N GLU A 299 -72.07 -99.79 78.39
CA GLU A 299 -72.12 -101.25 78.53
C GLU A 299 -71.40 -101.79 79.77
N ARG A 300 -70.23 -101.24 80.14
CA ARG A 300 -69.46 -101.72 81.30
C ARG A 300 -70.21 -101.58 82.63
N ASN A 301 -71.01 -100.54 82.80
CA ASN A 301 -71.75 -100.29 84.05
C ASN A 301 -72.93 -101.25 84.27
N LYS A 302 -73.53 -101.81 83.21
CA LYS A 302 -74.67 -102.74 83.32
C LYS A 302 -74.27 -104.10 83.88
N ARG A 303 -73.12 -104.64 83.45
CA ARG A 303 -72.66 -105.99 83.84
C ARG A 303 -72.23 -106.08 85.31
N HIS A 304 -71.66 -105.01 85.85
CA HIS A 304 -71.20 -104.98 87.24
C HIS A 304 -72.36 -105.03 88.25
N LYS A 305 -73.47 -104.32 87.98
CA LYS A 305 -74.64 -104.26 88.88
C LYS A 305 -75.43 -105.57 88.96
N ALA A 306 -75.50 -106.33 87.87
CA ALA A 306 -76.26 -107.59 87.84
C ALA A 306 -75.58 -108.71 88.66
N SER A 307 -74.25 -108.76 88.65
CA SER A 307 -73.47 -109.78 89.38
C SER A 307 -73.65 -109.68 90.90
N ILE A 308 -73.69 -108.46 91.43
CA ILE A 308 -73.78 -108.22 92.87
C ILE A 308 -75.17 -108.52 93.43
N ASN A 309 -76.23 -108.12 92.72
CA ASN A 309 -77.60 -108.35 93.18
C ASN A 309 -77.96 -109.85 93.25
N ASN A 310 -77.42 -110.67 92.35
CA ASN A 310 -77.66 -112.11 92.39
C ASN A 310 -77.03 -112.78 93.61
N LYS A 311 -75.82 -112.37 94.02
CA LYS A 311 -75.18 -112.88 95.25
C LYS A 311 -75.97 -112.56 96.51
N ALA A 312 -76.59 -111.38 96.57
CA ALA A 312 -77.44 -110.98 97.71
C ALA A 312 -78.72 -111.83 97.81
N VAL A 313 -79.33 -112.17 96.66
CA VAL A 313 -80.50 -113.07 96.63
C VAL A 313 -80.14 -114.46 97.14
N ASP A 314 -79.01 -115.03 96.68
CA ASP A 314 -78.60 -116.38 97.09
C ASP A 314 -78.30 -116.47 98.59
N ALA A 315 -77.71 -115.43 99.19
CA ALA A 315 -77.45 -115.38 100.64
C ALA A 315 -78.74 -115.32 101.48
N LEU A 316 -79.77 -114.60 101.01
CA LEU A 316 -81.06 -114.50 101.70
C LEU A 316 -81.83 -115.83 101.66
N VAL A 317 -81.73 -116.58 100.56
CA VAL A 317 -82.34 -117.92 100.46
C VAL A 317 -81.68 -118.91 101.42
N ALA A 318 -80.36 -118.87 101.54
CA ALA A 318 -79.63 -119.72 102.50
C ALA A 318 -80.02 -119.43 103.96
N GLY A 319 -80.47 -118.20 104.26
CA GLY A 319 -80.96 -117.78 105.58
C GLY A 319 -82.37 -118.29 105.95
N GLY A 320 -83.01 -119.12 105.12
CA GLY A 320 -84.32 -119.71 105.40
C GLY A 320 -85.51 -118.92 104.86
N MET A 321 -85.28 -117.89 104.02
CA MET A 321 -86.34 -117.21 103.26
C MET A 321 -86.63 -117.93 101.92
N ASP A 322 -87.90 -117.92 101.51
CA ASP A 322 -88.30 -118.39 100.18
C ASP A 322 -87.69 -117.51 99.05
N LYS A 323 -87.37 -118.13 97.90
CA LYS A 323 -86.61 -117.51 96.80
C LYS A 323 -87.31 -116.32 96.15
N GLU A 324 -88.62 -116.37 96.04
CA GLU A 324 -89.37 -115.25 95.47
C GLU A 324 -89.47 -114.09 96.47
N GLN A 325 -89.56 -114.38 97.77
CA GLN A 325 -89.50 -113.37 98.82
C GLN A 325 -88.10 -112.72 98.92
N ALA A 326 -87.02 -113.49 98.74
CA ALA A 326 -85.65 -112.98 98.73
C ALA A 326 -85.35 -112.02 97.55
N LYS A 327 -85.83 -112.33 96.33
CA LYS A 327 -85.74 -111.40 95.18
C LYS A 327 -86.52 -110.13 95.41
N LEU A 328 -87.71 -110.25 95.99
CA LEU A 328 -88.55 -109.09 96.28
C LEU A 328 -87.86 -108.18 97.30
N ALA A 329 -87.26 -108.75 98.36
CA ALA A 329 -86.48 -107.99 99.33
C ALA A 329 -85.28 -107.26 98.70
N VAL A 330 -84.47 -107.94 97.87
CA VAL A 330 -83.32 -107.29 97.18
C VAL A 330 -83.79 -106.20 96.21
N THR A 331 -84.92 -106.39 95.53
CA THR A 331 -85.48 -105.39 94.61
C THR A 331 -85.98 -104.15 95.35
N LEU A 332 -86.71 -104.32 96.45
CA LEU A 332 -87.23 -103.22 97.26
C LEU A 332 -86.09 -102.41 97.89
N ILE A 333 -85.00 -103.08 98.30
CA ILE A 333 -83.79 -102.40 98.81
C ILE A 333 -83.04 -101.67 97.68
N ALA A 334 -82.87 -102.28 96.50
CA ALA A 334 -82.19 -101.64 95.36
C ALA A 334 -82.94 -100.41 94.82
N LYS A 335 -84.27 -100.39 94.94
CA LYS A 335 -85.12 -99.23 94.62
C LYS A 335 -85.24 -98.21 95.75
N ARG A 336 -84.68 -98.49 96.94
CA ARG A 336 -84.76 -97.67 98.17
C ARG A 336 -86.19 -97.43 98.69
N GLU A 337 -87.08 -98.39 98.48
CA GLU A 337 -88.48 -98.29 98.91
C GLU A 337 -88.68 -98.73 100.38
N ILE A 338 -87.66 -99.33 101.03
CA ILE A 338 -87.65 -99.62 102.46
C ILE A 338 -86.86 -98.51 103.19
N PRO A 339 -87.51 -97.65 103.98
CA PRO A 339 -86.84 -96.54 104.66
C PRO A 339 -85.83 -97.04 105.71
N SER A 340 -84.71 -96.31 105.87
CA SER A 340 -83.67 -96.53 106.89
C SER A 340 -82.86 -97.83 106.78
N VAL A 341 -82.71 -98.39 105.58
CA VAL A 341 -81.79 -99.51 105.29
C VAL A 341 -80.64 -99.04 104.39
N THR A 342 -79.40 -99.29 104.82
CA THR A 342 -78.18 -98.93 104.09
C THR A 342 -77.40 -100.20 103.75
N ILE A 343 -77.25 -100.48 102.45
CA ILE A 343 -76.34 -101.53 101.95
C ILE A 343 -75.19 -100.85 101.24
N SER A 344 -74.00 -100.98 101.84
CA SER A 344 -72.71 -100.56 101.28
C SER A 344 -72.15 -101.73 100.46
N TYR A 345 -71.80 -101.46 99.20
CA TYR A 345 -71.32 -102.45 98.24
C TYR A 345 -69.83 -102.76 98.36
#